data_AF-A0A2K3KW40-F1
#
_entry.id   AF-A0A2K3KW40-F1
#
_cell.length_a   1.000
_cell.length_b   1.000
_cell.length_c   1.000
_cell.angle_alpha   90.00
_cell.angle_beta   90.00
_cell.angle_gamma   90.00
#
_symmetry.space_group_name_H-M   'P 1'
#
loop_
_entity.id
_entity.type
_entity.pdbx_description
1 polymer ?
#
loop_
_entity_poly.entity_id
_entity_poly.type
_entity_poly.pdbx_seq_one_letter_code
_entity_poly.pdbx_strand_id
1 'polypeptide(L)'
;VKKHGCVEYLEEKLRLSCVVMEPNIKRAGSLFRTSCKPVVSFTTNKRNPKAKRLVKAVYETVMPGMCYTEMVKFKVKVKCDWEDGEEDRFNVRSIEFIMENMNGIRLMRDEAAIVLLNAIENGERKNK
;
A
#
# COMPACT_ATOMS: atom_id res chain seq x y z
N VAL A 1 -5.08 -6.87 -20.45
CA VAL A 1 -3.66 -6.42 -20.48
C VAL A 1 -2.82 -7.65 -20.71
N LYS A 2 -2.06 -7.75 -21.79
CA LYS A 2 -1.34 -9.01 -22.08
C LYS A 2 -0.30 -9.28 -20.98
N LYS A 3 -0.08 -10.57 -20.68
CA LYS A 3 0.87 -11.09 -19.67
C LYS A 3 2.32 -10.65 -19.87
N HIS A 4 2.71 -10.28 -21.09
CA HIS A 4 4.01 -9.65 -21.42
C HIS A 4 3.92 -8.13 -21.26
N GLY A 5 4.88 -7.52 -20.54
CA GLY A 5 4.86 -6.09 -20.20
C GLY A 5 4.01 -5.73 -18.98
N CYS A 6 3.50 -6.74 -18.26
CA CYS A 6 2.62 -6.53 -17.10
C CYS A 6 3.32 -5.81 -15.92
N VAL A 7 4.63 -6.01 -15.68
CA VAL A 7 5.39 -5.24 -14.67
C VAL A 7 5.32 -3.76 -14.99
N GLU A 8 5.87 -3.39 -16.15
CA GLU A 8 6.01 -2.01 -16.60
C GLU A 8 4.64 -1.34 -16.66
N TYR A 9 3.63 -2.04 -17.18
CA TYR A 9 2.26 -1.55 -17.19
C TYR A 9 1.73 -1.26 -15.78
N LEU A 10 1.92 -2.17 -14.81
CA LEU A 10 1.43 -1.98 -13.45
C LEU A 10 2.23 -0.91 -12.71
N GLU A 11 3.55 -0.84 -12.88
CA GLU A 11 4.37 0.24 -12.33
C GLU A 11 3.95 1.60 -12.91
N GLU A 12 3.59 1.64 -14.19
CA GLU A 12 3.18 2.87 -14.86
C GLU A 12 1.73 3.24 -14.56
N LYS A 13 0.79 2.30 -14.42
CA LYS A 13 -0.65 2.58 -14.35
C LYS A 13 -1.30 2.30 -13.00
N LEU A 14 -0.76 1.42 -12.17
CA LEU A 14 -1.37 1.11 -10.88
C LEU A 14 -1.16 2.30 -9.93
N ARG A 15 -2.24 2.80 -9.36
CA ARG A 15 -2.26 3.92 -8.43
C ARG A 15 -2.91 3.50 -7.13
N LEU A 16 -2.37 3.99 -6.02
CA LEU A 16 -2.94 3.81 -4.69
C LEU A 16 -3.41 5.16 -4.17
N SER A 17 -4.66 5.22 -3.71
CA SER A 17 -5.15 6.26 -2.82
C SER A 17 -5.52 5.58 -1.50
N CYS A 18 -4.91 6.02 -0.40
CA CYS A 18 -5.18 5.50 0.94
C CYS A 18 -5.57 6.67 1.83
N VAL A 19 -6.83 6.65 2.26
CA VAL A 19 -7.42 7.66 3.13
C VAL A 19 -7.77 6.99 4.44
N VAL A 20 -7.29 7.56 5.54
CA VAL A 20 -7.66 7.15 6.89
C VAL A 20 -8.75 8.08 7.36
N MET A 21 -9.78 7.51 7.98
CA MET A 21 -10.91 8.25 8.49
C MET A 21 -11.07 7.97 9.98
N GLU A 22 -11.27 9.03 10.75
CA GLU A 22 -11.71 8.95 12.14
C GLU A 22 -13.23 9.20 12.16
N PRO A 23 -14.05 8.16 12.37
CA PRO A 23 -15.50 8.26 12.20
C PRO A 23 -16.16 9.15 13.25
N ASN A 24 -15.60 9.19 14.47
CA ASN A 24 -16.21 9.90 15.61
C ASN A 24 -16.10 11.43 15.48
N ILE A 25 -15.04 11.92 14.86
CA ILE A 25 -14.72 13.36 14.78
C ILE A 25 -14.86 13.90 13.34
N LYS A 26 -15.34 13.07 12.39
CA LYS A 26 -15.50 13.40 10.95
C LYS A 26 -14.20 13.96 10.33
N ARG A 27 -13.06 13.35 10.67
CA ARG A 27 -11.75 13.74 10.12
C ARG A 27 -11.23 12.68 9.18
N ALA A 28 -10.48 13.09 8.17
CA ALA A 28 -9.82 12.18 7.25
C ALA A 28 -8.50 12.75 6.76
N GLY A 29 -7.51 11.89 6.52
CA GLY A 29 -6.20 12.24 6.01
C GLY A 29 -5.73 11.27 4.92
N SER A 30 -5.12 11.79 3.86
CA SER A 30 -4.48 10.95 2.84
C SER A 30 -3.07 10.57 3.29
N LEU A 31 -2.76 9.28 3.33
CA LEU A 31 -1.44 8.79 3.76
C LEU A 31 -0.41 8.77 2.62
N PHE A 32 -0.89 8.65 1.39
CA PHE A 32 -0.03 8.63 0.21
C PHE A 32 -0.26 9.87 -0.63
N ARG A 33 0.82 10.35 -1.25
CA ARG A 33 0.71 11.29 -2.36
C ARG A 33 0.15 10.57 -3.58
N THR A 34 -0.65 11.27 -4.37
CA THR A 34 -1.26 10.76 -5.62
C THR A 34 -0.24 10.27 -6.65
N SER A 35 1.02 10.70 -6.53
CA SER A 35 2.14 10.30 -7.40
C SER A 35 2.95 9.10 -6.91
N CYS A 36 2.59 8.47 -5.78
CA CYS A 36 3.33 7.31 -5.26
C CYS A 36 3.24 6.13 -6.25
N LYS A 37 4.38 5.75 -6.82
CA LYS A 37 4.50 4.60 -7.72
C LYS A 37 4.77 3.32 -6.91
N PRO A 38 4.16 2.19 -7.27
CA PRO A 38 4.47 0.92 -6.62
C PRO A 38 5.80 0.37 -7.08
N VAL A 39 6.44 -0.42 -6.22
CA VAL A 39 7.42 -1.43 -6.63
C VAL A 39 6.66 -2.74 -6.89
N VAL A 40 6.71 -3.24 -8.13
CA VAL A 40 5.95 -4.44 -8.53
C VAL A 40 6.88 -5.63 -8.67
N SER A 41 6.45 -6.78 -8.15
CA SER A 41 7.20 -8.04 -8.26
C SER A 41 6.25 -9.21 -8.50
N PHE A 42 6.75 -10.25 -9.15
CA PHE A 42 6.02 -11.50 -9.33
C PHE A 42 6.60 -12.60 -8.45
N THR A 43 5.70 -13.38 -7.86
CA THR A 43 6.08 -14.65 -7.24
C THR A 43 5.50 -15.77 -8.07
N THR A 44 6.39 -16.63 -8.58
CA THR A 44 6.01 -17.90 -9.19
C THR A 44 6.19 -18.99 -8.15
N ASN A 45 5.19 -19.87 -8.01
CA ASN A 45 5.38 -21.05 -7.21
C ASN A 45 6.32 -22.00 -7.97
N LYS A 46 7.60 -22.04 -7.59
CA LYS A 46 8.62 -22.89 -8.23
C LYS A 46 8.23 -24.38 -8.25
N ARG A 47 7.39 -24.83 -7.30
CA ARG A 47 6.93 -26.23 -7.20
C ARG A 47 5.76 -26.54 -8.12
N ASN A 48 5.03 -25.54 -8.61
CA ASN A 48 3.92 -25.76 -9.53
C ASN A 48 3.85 -24.63 -10.57
N PRO A 49 4.52 -24.79 -11.74
CA PRO A 49 4.58 -23.77 -12.78
C PRO A 49 3.21 -23.38 -13.35
N LYS A 50 2.19 -24.25 -13.15
CA LYS A 50 0.78 -24.03 -13.53
C LYS A 50 0.00 -23.22 -12.50
N ALA A 51 0.56 -22.94 -11.32
CA ALA A 51 -0.11 -22.10 -10.33
C ALA A 51 -0.21 -20.65 -10.82
N LYS A 52 -1.36 -20.00 -10.55
CA LYS A 52 -1.62 -18.59 -10.89
C LYS A 52 -0.44 -17.72 -10.45
N ARG A 53 0.06 -16.85 -11.34
CA ARG A 53 1.11 -15.90 -11.00
C ARG A 53 0.57 -14.89 -10.00
N LEU A 54 1.23 -14.81 -8.85
CA LEU A 54 0.90 -13.82 -7.83
C LEU A 54 1.72 -12.56 -8.08
N VAL A 55 1.01 -11.45 -8.26
CA VAL A 55 1.58 -10.12 -8.40
C VAL A 55 1.57 -9.47 -7.03
N LYS A 56 2.68 -8.86 -6.66
CA LYS A 56 2.81 -8.10 -5.43
C LYS A 56 3.25 -6.68 -5.78
N ALA A 57 2.37 -5.73 -5.56
CA ALA A 57 2.69 -4.31 -5.61
C ALA A 57 2.90 -3.79 -4.19
N VAL A 58 3.99 -3.08 -3.95
CA VAL A 58 4.29 -2.47 -2.65
C VAL A 58 4.37 -0.97 -2.84
N TYR A 59 3.53 -0.26 -2.09
CA TYR A 59 3.61 1.18 -1.92
C TYR A 59 4.25 1.47 -0.58
N GLU A 60 5.12 2.46 -0.53
CA GLU A 60 5.81 2.86 0.68
C GLU A 60 5.83 4.39 0.80
N THR A 61 5.65 4.86 2.02
CA THR A 61 5.82 6.26 2.39
C THR A 61 6.46 6.35 3.76
N VAL A 62 7.09 7.48 4.04
CA VAL A 62 7.62 7.80 5.37
C VAL A 62 6.74 8.89 5.96
N MET A 63 6.35 8.70 7.22
CA MET A 63 5.49 9.64 7.94
C MET A 63 6.04 9.88 9.35
N PRO A 64 5.66 10.99 10.00
CA PRO A 64 5.99 11.21 11.40
C PRO A 64 5.48 10.05 12.28
N GLY A 65 6.28 9.66 13.25
CA GLY A 65 5.97 8.63 14.23
C GLY A 65 5.09 9.13 15.38
N MET A 66 5.14 8.43 16.51
CA MET A 66 4.46 8.88 17.74
C MET A 66 5.05 10.19 18.24
N CYS A 67 6.39 10.28 18.25
CA CYS A 67 7.11 11.52 18.48
C CYS A 67 7.38 12.22 17.14
N TYR A 68 7.27 13.55 17.09
CA TYR A 68 7.50 14.34 15.88
C TYR A 68 8.96 14.29 15.38
N THR A 69 9.89 13.83 16.22
CA THR A 69 11.29 13.58 15.85
C THR A 69 11.51 12.19 15.27
N GLU A 70 10.55 11.28 15.43
CA GLU A 70 10.63 9.92 14.93
C GLU A 70 9.96 9.81 13.57
N MET A 71 10.51 8.94 12.73
CA MET A 71 9.94 8.62 11.42
C MET A 71 9.55 7.15 11.38
N VAL A 72 8.45 6.87 10.71
CA VAL A 72 7.96 5.51 10.52
C VAL A 72 7.67 5.27 9.05
N LYS A 73 7.96 4.04 8.62
CA LYS A 73 7.77 3.57 7.27
C LYS A 73 6.42 2.87 7.19
N PHE A 74 5.51 3.44 6.40
CA PHE A 74 4.21 2.84 6.12
C PHE A 74 4.21 2.16 4.77
N LYS A 75 3.91 0.87 4.76
CA LYS A 75 3.86 0.02 3.57
C LYS A 75 2.46 -0.49 3.34
N VAL A 76 2.01 -0.41 2.09
CA VAL A 76 0.78 -1.06 1.61
C VAL A 76 1.20 -2.12 0.60
N LYS A 77 1.02 -3.38 0.96
CA LYS A 77 1.27 -4.52 0.09
C LYS A 77 -0.05 -4.96 -0.52
N VAL A 78 -0.19 -4.76 -1.83
CA VAL A 78 -1.33 -5.24 -2.61
C VAL A 78 -0.93 -6.54 -3.27
N LYS A 79 -1.61 -7.63 -2.94
CA LYS A 79 -1.44 -8.94 -3.60
C LYS A 79 -2.57 -9.11 -4.59
N CYS A 80 -2.20 -9.39 -5.84
CA CYS A 80 -3.12 -9.62 -6.93
C CYS A 80 -2.83 -10.96 -7.60
N ASP A 81 -3.81 -11.49 -8.31
CA ASP A 81 -3.64 -12.61 -9.22
C ASP A 81 -4.10 -12.25 -10.63
N TRP A 82 -3.45 -12.91 -11.58
CA TRP A 82 -3.85 -12.90 -12.97
C TRP A 82 -4.67 -14.15 -13.26
N GLU A 83 -5.87 -13.96 -13.81
CA GLU A 83 -6.66 -15.05 -14.35
C GLU A 83 -6.52 -15.06 -15.87
N ASP A 84 -5.96 -16.15 -16.39
CA ASP A 84 -5.86 -16.41 -17.82
C ASP A 84 -7.25 -16.88 -18.29
N GLY A 85 -7.87 -16.15 -19.25
CA GLY A 85 -9.20 -16.43 -19.82
C GLY A 85 -9.34 -15.76 -21.20
N GLU A 86 -10.55 -15.74 -21.79
CA GLU A 86 -10.81 -15.02 -23.06
C GLU A 86 -10.48 -13.51 -22.93
N GLU A 87 -10.74 -12.95 -21.74
CA GLU A 87 -10.23 -11.66 -21.31
C GLU A 87 -9.33 -11.83 -20.09
N ASP A 88 -8.11 -11.30 -20.17
CA ASP A 88 -7.19 -11.21 -19.04
C ASP A 88 -7.80 -10.41 -17.89
N ARG A 89 -8.04 -11.05 -16.74
CA ARG A 89 -8.56 -10.38 -15.53
C ARG A 89 -7.48 -10.22 -14.46
N PHE A 90 -7.43 -9.03 -13.89
CA PHE A 90 -6.54 -8.68 -12.78
C PHE A 90 -7.36 -8.49 -11.51
N ASN A 91 -7.22 -9.42 -10.56
CA ASN A 91 -8.00 -9.43 -9.34
C ASN A 91 -7.12 -9.07 -8.13
N VAL A 92 -7.62 -8.19 -7.25
CA VAL A 92 -6.98 -7.91 -5.97
C VAL A 92 -7.41 -8.99 -4.98
N ARG A 93 -6.45 -9.72 -4.41
CA ARG A 93 -6.72 -10.77 -3.41
C ARG A 93 -6.67 -10.26 -1.99
N SER A 94 -5.70 -9.42 -1.68
CA SER A 94 -5.54 -8.86 -0.33
C SER A 94 -4.74 -7.58 -0.36
N ILE A 95 -5.01 -6.74 0.64
CA ILE A 95 -4.28 -5.52 0.94
C ILE A 95 -3.77 -5.67 2.37
N GLU A 96 -2.47 -5.56 2.56
CA GLU A 96 -1.81 -5.68 3.85
C GLU A 96 -1.12 -4.35 4.20
N PHE A 97 -1.44 -3.82 5.38
CA PHE A 97 -0.85 -2.61 5.94
C PHE A 97 0.24 -2.98 6.94
N ILE A 98 1.41 -2.36 6.80
CA ILE A 98 2.54 -2.58 7.69
C ILE A 98 3.14 -1.24 8.06
N MET A 99 3.34 -1.02 9.36
CA MET A 99 4.12 0.08 9.89
C MET A 99 5.37 -0.46 10.55
N GLU A 100 6.51 0.09 10.18
CA GLU A 100 7.81 -0.24 10.75
C GLU A 100 8.51 1.06 11.18
N ASN A 101 9.27 1.03 12.26
CA ASN A 101 10.21 2.11 12.54
C ASN A 101 11.38 2.09 11.53
N MET A 102 12.25 3.09 11.59
CA MET A 102 13.40 3.18 10.65
C MET A 102 14.41 2.03 10.78
N ASN A 103 14.37 1.28 11.89
CA ASN A 103 15.18 0.08 12.09
C ASN A 103 14.50 -1.19 11.53
N GLY A 104 13.33 -1.07 10.91
CA GLY A 104 12.58 -2.20 10.35
C GLY A 104 11.78 -3.00 11.39
N ILE A 105 11.69 -2.53 12.63
CA ILE A 105 10.88 -3.18 13.68
C ILE A 105 9.42 -2.79 13.45
N ARG A 106 8.56 -3.79 13.37
CA ARG A 106 7.12 -3.59 13.16
C ARG A 106 6.48 -2.97 14.40
N LEU A 107 5.69 -1.92 14.19
CA LEU A 107 4.90 -1.30 15.25
C LEU A 107 3.76 -2.22 15.69
N MET A 108 3.46 -2.18 16.97
CA MET A 108 2.27 -2.80 17.55
C MET A 108 1.01 -2.06 17.09
N ARG A 109 -0.15 -2.71 17.24
CA ARG A 109 -1.43 -2.18 16.75
C ARG A 109 -1.76 -0.81 17.34
N ASP A 110 -1.52 -0.62 18.63
CA ASP A 110 -1.89 0.60 19.33
C ASP A 110 -0.95 1.76 18.96
N GLU A 111 0.35 1.49 18.83
CA GLU A 111 1.34 2.45 18.33
C GLU A 111 1.00 2.90 16.90
N ALA A 112 0.67 1.95 16.03
CA ALA A 112 0.26 2.23 14.66
C ALA A 112 -1.03 3.07 14.61
N ALA A 113 -1.98 2.83 15.51
CA ALA A 113 -3.21 3.62 15.60
C ALA A 113 -2.91 5.08 15.99
N ILE A 114 -2.00 5.30 16.94
CA ILE A 114 -1.57 6.66 17.34
C ILE A 114 -0.92 7.39 16.17
N VAL A 115 -0.01 6.73 15.44
CA VAL A 115 0.61 7.29 14.23
C VAL A 115 -0.43 7.70 13.19
N LEU A 116 -1.44 6.84 12.95
CA LEU A 116 -2.51 7.13 12.00
C LEU A 116 -3.37 8.32 12.43
N LEU A 117 -3.70 8.43 13.72
CA LEU A 117 -4.44 9.56 14.26
C LEU A 117 -3.64 10.86 14.11
N ASN A 118 -2.36 10.86 14.47
CA ASN A 118 -1.47 12.01 14.27
C ASN A 118 -1.40 12.45 12.80
N ALA A 119 -1.41 11.49 11.87
CA ALA A 119 -1.42 11.80 10.43
C ALA A 119 -2.74 12.42 9.94
N ILE A 120 -3.87 12.05 10.56
CA ILE A 120 -5.17 12.69 10.29
C ILE A 120 -5.19 14.11 10.84
N GLU A 121 -4.65 14.34 12.04
CA GLU A 121 -4.62 15.66 12.69
C GLU A 121 -3.73 16.66 11.96
N ASN A 122 -2.57 16.20 11.49
CA ASN A 122 -1.55 17.03 10.84
C ASN A 122 -1.62 17.00 9.31
N GLY A 123 -2.53 16.22 8.73
CA GLY A 123 -2.74 16.17 7.28
C GLY A 123 -3.21 17.51 6.73
N GLU A 124 -2.84 17.80 5.47
CA GLU A 124 -3.19 19.06 4.79
C GLU A 124 -4.71 19.33 4.88
N ARG A 125 -5.10 20.23 5.80
CA ARG A 125 -6.44 20.81 5.77
C ARG A 125 -6.61 21.49 4.43
N LYS A 126 -7.62 21.10 3.66
CA LYS A 126 -8.28 22.09 2.81
C LYS A 126 -8.93 23.09 3.77
N ASN A 127 -8.23 24.20 4.03
CA ASN A 127 -8.83 25.34 4.71
C ASN A 127 -10.16 25.65 4.03
N LYS A 128 -11.22 25.73 4.85
CA LYS A 128 -12.51 26.30 4.43
C LYS A 128 -12.35 27.79 4.21
#